data_AF-A0A9Q3JQS4-F1
#
_entry.id   AF-A0A9Q3JQS4-F1
#
_cell.length_a   1.000
_cell.length_b   1.000
_cell.length_c   1.000
_cell.angle_alpha   90.00
_cell.angle_beta   90.00
_cell.angle_gamma   90.00
#
_symmetry.space_group_name_H-M   'P 1'
#
loop_
_entity.id
_entity.type
_entity.pdbx_description
1 polymer ?
#
loop_
_entity_poly.entity_id
_entity_poly.type
_entity_poly.pdbx_seq_one_letter_code
_entity_poly.pdbx_strand_id
1 'polypeptide(L)'
;MIQTFEDKIRRFCAYGPELKDSCGFTHNWCKLIPALELQHETSIHSFNGKTPAMLEKGWNAKLPYDTLKKDLVDIHPTERRFKIMLDKARHHANRCLQDSFKYAKENWDKSHKQPDFKIGDLVLVSTLNFKNIRGPKKLKDSF
;
A
#
# COMPACT_ATOMS: atom_id res chain seq x y z
N MET A 1 -6.96 2.09 6.74
CA MET A 1 -5.73 1.28 6.77
C MET A 1 -4.63 2.08 6.08
N ILE A 2 -3.68 2.63 6.84
CA ILE A 2 -2.59 3.44 6.30
C ILE A 2 -1.58 2.48 5.65
N GLN A 3 -1.70 2.26 4.34
CA GLN A 3 -0.63 1.63 3.57
C GLN A 3 0.45 2.67 3.37
N THR A 4 1.50 2.66 4.19
CA THR A 4 2.67 3.49 3.95
C THR A 4 3.38 3.01 2.69
N PHE A 5 4.07 3.91 2.00
CA PHE A 5 4.92 3.57 0.85
C PHE A 5 5.92 2.46 1.22
N GLU A 6 6.44 2.50 2.44
CA GLU A 6 7.31 1.46 3.01
C GLU A 6 6.61 0.09 3.08
N ASP A 7 5.34 0.04 3.46
CA ASP A 7 4.60 -1.23 3.53
C ASP A 7 4.29 -1.80 2.13
N LYS A 8 4.11 -0.93 1.13
CA LYS A 8 4.06 -1.35 -0.29
C LYS A 8 5.42 -1.85 -0.75
N ILE A 9 6.50 -1.13 -0.48
CA ILE A 9 7.87 -1.55 -0.82
C ILE A 9 8.20 -2.90 -0.16
N ARG A 10 7.92 -3.08 1.14
CA ARG A 10 8.20 -4.34 1.85
C ARG A 10 7.46 -5.53 1.25
N ARG A 11 6.19 -5.36 0.89
CA ARG A 11 5.40 -6.41 0.22
C ARG A 11 5.91 -6.73 -1.18
N PHE A 12 6.44 -5.75 -1.90
CA PHE A 12 7.03 -5.96 -3.24
C PHE A 12 8.47 -6.51 -3.18
N CYS A 13 9.31 -6.08 -2.23
CA CYS A 13 10.70 -6.52 -2.05
C CYS A 13 10.83 -7.93 -1.46
N ALA A 14 9.77 -8.48 -0.86
CA ALA A 14 9.76 -9.86 -0.37
C ALA A 14 9.96 -10.91 -1.48
N TYR A 15 9.76 -10.53 -2.75
CA TYR A 15 9.88 -11.42 -3.92
C TYR A 15 11.29 -11.48 -4.54
N GLY A 16 12.28 -10.79 -3.97
CA GLY A 16 13.66 -10.74 -4.49
C GLY A 16 13.90 -9.58 -5.48
N PRO A 17 15.15 -9.38 -5.95
CA PRO A 17 15.52 -8.25 -6.82
C PRO A 17 14.96 -8.37 -8.25
N GLU A 18 14.55 -9.57 -8.67
CA GLU A 18 13.96 -9.82 -9.98
C GLU A 18 12.53 -10.34 -9.82
N LEU A 19 11.55 -9.56 -10.28
CA LEU A 19 10.16 -9.99 -10.34
C LEU A 19 9.92 -10.65 -11.70
N LYS A 20 9.53 -11.93 -11.70
CA LYS A 20 9.05 -12.61 -12.91
C LYS A 20 7.54 -12.48 -12.99
N ASP A 21 7.06 -11.74 -13.98
CA ASP A 21 5.63 -11.68 -14.27
C ASP A 21 5.14 -13.03 -14.80
N SER A 22 3.83 -13.28 -14.70
CA SER A 22 3.17 -14.48 -15.24
C SER A 22 3.33 -14.65 -16.76
N CYS A 23 3.81 -13.62 -17.45
CA CYS A 23 4.14 -13.61 -18.87
C CYS A 23 5.62 -13.90 -19.17
N GLY A 24 6.45 -14.21 -18.15
CA GLY A 24 7.85 -14.58 -18.30
C GLY A 24 8.85 -13.41 -18.38
N PHE A 25 8.39 -12.16 -18.25
CA PHE A 25 9.27 -10.99 -18.22
C PHE A 25 9.90 -10.83 -16.84
N THR A 26 11.23 -10.69 -16.81
CA THR A 26 12.00 -10.32 -15.62
C THR A 26 12.08 -8.80 -15.51
N HIS A 27 11.46 -8.26 -14.46
CA HIS A 27 11.56 -6.85 -14.14
C HIS A 27 12.59 -6.64 -13.03
N ASN A 28 13.56 -5.76 -13.29
CA ASN A 28 14.52 -5.32 -12.28
C ASN A 28 13.83 -4.30 -11.36
N TRP A 29 13.81 -4.58 -10.06
CA TRP A 29 13.17 -3.74 -9.05
C TRP A 29 13.60 -2.26 -9.11
N CYS A 30 14.89 -1.98 -9.33
CA CYS A 30 15.42 -0.61 -9.44
C CYS A 30 14.71 0.20 -10.55
N LYS A 31 14.27 -0.48 -11.62
CA LYS A 31 13.55 0.18 -12.73
C LYS A 31 12.06 0.41 -12.40
N LEU A 32 11.51 -0.33 -11.44
CA LEU A 32 10.10 -0.25 -11.04
C LEU A 32 9.85 0.75 -9.92
N ILE A 33 10.86 1.10 -9.10
CA ILE A 33 10.71 2.06 -7.99
C ILE A 33 10.07 3.38 -8.44
N PRO A 34 10.55 4.06 -9.50
CA PRO A 34 9.97 5.34 -9.89
C PRO A 34 8.51 5.22 -10.34
N ALA A 35 8.16 4.09 -10.97
CA ALA A 35 6.78 3.82 -11.37
C ALA A 35 5.87 3.58 -10.16
N LEU A 36 6.36 2.86 -9.14
CA LEU A 36 5.64 2.62 -7.89
C LEU A 36 5.45 3.90 -7.07
N GLU A 37 6.47 4.75 -7.01
CA GLU A 37 6.41 6.05 -6.35
C GLU A 37 5.33 6.92 -7.00
N LEU A 38 5.37 7.04 -8.33
CA LEU A 38 4.36 7.79 -9.09
C LEU A 38 2.95 7.23 -8.86
N GLN A 39 2.80 5.90 -8.82
CA GLN A 39 1.51 5.26 -8.53
C GLN A 39 1.05 5.53 -7.10
N HIS A 40 1.95 5.53 -6.12
CA HIS A 40 1.62 5.83 -4.73
C HIS A 40 1.15 7.29 -4.59
N GLU A 41 1.91 8.22 -5.16
CA GLU A 41 1.61 9.66 -5.14
C GLU A 41 0.26 10.01 -5.77
N THR A 42 -0.12 9.29 -6.83
CA THR A 42 -1.38 9.52 -7.57
C THR A 42 -2.54 8.63 -7.11
N SER A 43 -2.30 7.67 -6.22
CA SER A 43 -3.36 6.79 -5.70
C SER A 43 -4.22 7.49 -4.65
N ILE A 44 -5.55 7.39 -4.79
CA ILE A 44 -6.49 7.93 -3.81
C ILE A 44 -6.41 7.09 -2.54
N HIS A 45 -6.17 7.75 -1.41
CA HIS A 45 -6.12 7.06 -0.13
C HIS A 45 -7.53 6.84 0.46
N SER A 46 -7.77 5.66 1.02
CA SER A 46 -9.12 5.20 1.38
C SER A 46 -9.75 5.96 2.54
N PHE A 47 -8.95 6.56 3.43
CA PHE A 47 -9.44 7.28 4.60
C PHE A 47 -9.81 8.74 4.29
N ASN A 48 -8.99 9.43 3.49
CA ASN A 48 -9.10 10.87 3.25
C ASN A 48 -9.72 11.21 1.88
N GLY A 49 -9.88 10.22 1.00
CA GLY A 49 -10.38 10.42 -0.37
C GLY A 49 -9.48 11.29 -1.25
N LYS A 50 -8.25 11.59 -0.80
CA LYS A 50 -7.30 12.46 -1.50
C LYS A 50 -6.02 11.69 -1.82
N THR A 51 -5.33 12.13 -2.87
CA THR A 51 -4.02 11.58 -3.25
C THR A 51 -2.93 12.19 -2.35
N PRO A 52 -1.85 11.46 -2.03
CA PRO A 52 -0.72 12.01 -1.29
C PRO A 52 -0.12 13.26 -1.95
N ALA A 53 0.05 13.26 -3.27
CA ALA A 53 0.57 14.43 -3.99
C ALA A 53 -0.31 15.68 -3.84
N MET A 54 -1.63 15.52 -3.75
CA MET A 54 -2.55 16.64 -3.51
C MET A 54 -2.40 17.20 -2.08
N LEU A 55 -2.07 16.36 -1.10
CA LEU A 55 -1.87 16.81 0.28
C LEU A 55 -0.51 17.47 0.51
N GLU A 56 0.53 16.95 -0.13
CA GLU A 56 1.90 17.48 0.02
C GLU A 56 2.19 18.66 -0.89
N LYS A 57 1.85 18.52 -2.18
CA LYS A 57 2.24 19.47 -3.24
C LYS A 57 1.07 20.36 -3.69
N GLY A 58 -0.17 19.99 -3.38
CA GLY A 58 -1.37 20.72 -3.80
C GLY A 58 -1.78 20.50 -5.27
N TRP A 59 -1.11 19.57 -5.98
CA TRP A 59 -1.42 19.23 -7.36
C TRP A 59 -1.08 17.76 -7.65
N ASN A 60 -1.72 17.19 -8.67
CA ASN A 60 -1.44 15.85 -9.16
C ASN A 60 -0.79 15.92 -10.55
N ALA A 61 0.24 15.11 -10.78
CA ALA A 61 0.81 14.95 -12.10
C ALA A 61 -0.22 14.34 -13.07
N LYS A 62 -0.30 14.90 -14.29
CA LYS A 62 -1.13 14.33 -15.36
C LYS A 62 -0.43 13.10 -15.91
N LEU A 63 -1.06 11.94 -15.77
CA LEU A 63 -0.56 10.69 -16.34
C LEU A 63 -0.95 10.59 -17.82
N PRO A 64 -0.19 9.86 -18.66
CA PRO A 64 -0.56 9.62 -20.07
C PRO A 64 -2.00 9.10 -20.23
N TYR A 65 -2.45 8.26 -19.29
CA TYR A 65 -3.81 7.74 -19.23
C TYR A 65 -4.87 8.84 -19.01
N ASP A 66 -4.57 9.88 -18.23
CA ASP A 66 -5.51 10.98 -17.97
C ASP A 66 -5.71 11.87 -19.20
N THR A 67 -4.71 11.91 -20.08
CA THR A 67 -4.77 12.59 -21.38
C THR A 67 -5.60 11.84 -22.43
N LEU A 68 -5.89 10.55 -22.21
CA LEU A 68 -6.76 9.80 -23.10
C LEU A 68 -8.19 10.31 -22.91
N LYS A 69 -8.73 11.01 -23.93
CA LYS A 69 -10.12 11.47 -23.89
C LYS A 69 -11.05 10.28 -23.75
N LYS A 70 -11.91 10.30 -22.73
CA LYS A 70 -12.92 9.24 -22.50
C LYS A 70 -13.97 9.19 -23.61
N ASP A 71 -14.14 10.30 -24.34
CA ASP A 71 -15.16 10.50 -25.37
C ASP A 71 -14.65 10.26 -26.80
N LEU A 72 -13.49 9.63 -26.97
CA LEU A 72 -13.05 9.20 -28.30
C LEU A 72 -13.98 8.09 -28.79
N VAL A 73 -14.74 8.37 -29.84
CA VAL A 73 -15.32 7.34 -30.73
C VAL A 73 -14.17 6.41 -31.09
N ASP A 74 -14.28 5.10 -30.83
CA ASP A 74 -13.22 4.12 -31.14
C ASP A 74 -12.74 4.30 -32.59
N ILE A 75 -11.61 4.97 -32.77
CA ILE A 75 -11.13 5.36 -34.10
C ILE A 75 -10.51 4.13 -34.79
N HIS A 76 -10.00 3.17 -34.01
CA HIS A 76 -9.34 1.98 -34.56
C HIS A 76 -9.64 0.68 -33.79
N PRO A 77 -9.98 -0.43 -34.48
CA PRO A 77 -10.29 -1.72 -33.83
C PRO A 77 -9.14 -2.30 -33.00
N THR A 78 -7.88 -1.92 -33.28
CA THR A 78 -6.70 -2.30 -32.47
C THR A 78 -6.67 -1.60 -31.11
N GLU A 79 -7.04 -0.32 -31.03
CA GLU A 79 -7.06 0.44 -29.78
C GLU A 79 -8.12 -0.10 -28.82
N ARG A 80 -9.30 -0.44 -29.35
CA ARG A 80 -10.36 -1.12 -28.60
C ARG A 80 -9.87 -2.44 -27.99
N ARG A 81 -9.17 -3.27 -28.79
CA ARG A 81 -8.60 -4.54 -28.32
C ARG A 81 -7.57 -4.32 -27.21
N PHE A 82 -6.71 -3.32 -27.36
CA PHE A 82 -5.71 -2.96 -26.35
C PHE A 82 -6.35 -2.47 -25.04
N LYS A 83 -7.38 -1.61 -25.12
CA LYS A 83 -8.16 -1.17 -23.95
C LYS A 83 -8.79 -2.35 -23.21
N ILE A 84 -9.45 -3.26 -23.94
CA ILE A 84 -10.05 -4.47 -23.35
C ILE A 84 -8.99 -5.33 -22.64
N MET A 85 -7.82 -5.50 -23.26
CA MET A 85 -6.70 -6.24 -22.65
C MET A 85 -6.24 -5.57 -21.36
N LEU A 86 -6.07 -4.25 -21.37
CA LEU A 86 -5.61 -3.48 -20.21
C LEU A 86 -6.64 -3.49 -19.07
N ASP A 87 -7.92 -3.37 -19.40
CA ASP A 87 -9.01 -3.47 -18.43
C ASP A 87 -9.06 -4.87 -17.80
N LYS A 88 -8.89 -5.95 -18.59
CA LYS A 88 -8.79 -7.32 -18.07
C LYS A 88 -7.60 -7.49 -17.14
N ALA A 89 -6.42 -7.01 -17.54
CA ALA A 89 -5.22 -7.06 -16.70
C ALA A 89 -5.43 -6.30 -15.38
N ARG A 90 -6.05 -5.13 -15.43
CA ARG A 90 -6.37 -4.33 -14.24
C ARG A 90 -7.36 -5.03 -13.31
N HIS A 91 -8.42 -5.64 -13.86
CA HIS A 91 -9.39 -6.40 -13.06
C HIS A 91 -8.73 -7.62 -12.40
N HIS A 92 -7.86 -8.32 -13.13
CA HIS A 92 -7.10 -9.44 -12.58
C HIS A 92 -6.18 -9.00 -11.44
N ALA A 93 -5.40 -7.95 -11.64
CA ALA A 93 -4.52 -7.40 -10.61
C ALA A 93 -5.30 -6.98 -9.35
N ASN A 94 -6.45 -6.32 -9.51
CA ASN A 94 -7.32 -5.96 -8.39
C ASN A 94 -7.84 -7.19 -7.62
N ARG A 95 -8.18 -8.27 -8.33
CA ARG A 95 -8.61 -9.52 -7.70
C ARG A 95 -7.47 -10.15 -6.90
N CYS A 96 -6.27 -10.25 -7.47
CA CYS A 96 -5.10 -10.77 -6.76
C CYS A 96 -4.79 -9.99 -5.48
N LEU A 97 -4.95 -8.65 -5.51
CA LEU A 97 -4.80 -7.83 -4.32
C LEU A 97 -5.87 -8.17 -3.27
N GLN A 98 -7.13 -8.28 -3.65
CA GLN A 98 -8.22 -8.66 -2.74
C GLN A 98 -8.01 -10.03 -2.10
N ASP A 99 -7.60 -11.03 -2.90
CA ASP A 99 -7.31 -12.37 -2.43
C ASP A 99 -6.13 -12.39 -1.44
N SER A 100 -5.06 -11.63 -1.75
CA SER A 100 -3.92 -11.46 -0.86
C SER A 100 -4.33 -10.81 0.48
N PHE A 101 -5.17 -9.77 0.45
CA PHE A 101 -5.69 -9.15 1.67
C PHE A 101 -6.54 -10.11 2.49
N LYS A 102 -7.42 -10.87 1.83
CA LYS A 102 -8.27 -11.86 2.49
C LYS A 102 -7.42 -12.95 3.15
N TYR A 103 -6.44 -13.49 2.43
CA TYR A 103 -5.51 -14.48 2.96
C TYR A 103 -4.75 -13.97 4.18
N ALA A 104 -4.18 -12.76 4.10
CA ALA A 104 -3.45 -12.16 5.22
C ALA A 104 -4.34 -11.95 6.45
N LYS A 105 -5.58 -11.49 6.24
CA LYS A 105 -6.57 -11.33 7.32
C LYS A 105 -6.93 -12.66 7.96
N GLU A 106 -7.27 -13.68 7.16
CA GLU A 106 -7.62 -15.00 7.68
C GLU A 106 -6.47 -15.65 8.45
N ASN A 107 -5.23 -15.50 7.98
CA ASN A 107 -4.06 -16.02 8.67
C ASN A 107 -3.80 -15.28 9.99
N TRP A 108 -4.01 -13.97 10.00
CA TRP A 108 -3.95 -13.17 11.23
C TRP A 108 -5.03 -13.63 12.22
N ASP A 109 -6.30 -13.68 11.81
CA ASP A 109 -7.42 -14.06 12.67
C ASP A 109 -7.27 -15.48 13.24
N LYS A 110 -6.66 -16.42 12.49
CA LYS A 110 -6.36 -17.78 12.97
C LYS A 110 -5.24 -17.83 14.01
N SER A 111 -4.19 -17.01 13.84
CA SER A 111 -3.01 -17.04 14.70
C SER A 111 -3.12 -16.10 15.91
N HIS A 112 -3.85 -14.99 15.77
CA HIS A 112 -4.07 -14.02 16.83
C HIS A 112 -5.16 -14.50 17.78
N LYS A 113 -4.74 -15.04 18.92
CA LYS A 113 -5.58 -15.11 20.11
C LYS A 113 -5.48 -13.77 20.82
N GLN A 114 -6.58 -13.03 20.90
CA GLN A 114 -6.63 -11.87 21.77
C GLN A 114 -6.49 -12.37 23.21
N PRO A 115 -5.46 -11.92 23.96
CA PRO A 115 -5.37 -12.23 25.38
C PRO A 115 -6.55 -11.55 26.10
N ASP A 116 -7.28 -12.31 26.90
CA ASP A 116 -8.32 -11.80 27.78
C ASP A 116 -7.65 -11.23 29.04
N PHE A 117 -7.54 -9.91 29.12
CA PHE A 117 -6.95 -9.23 30.27
C PHE A 117 -8.03 -8.84 31.26
N LYS A 118 -7.87 -9.24 32.52
CA LYS A 118 -8.76 -8.84 33.61
C LYS A 118 -8.12 -7.74 34.45
N ILE A 119 -8.98 -6.95 35.10
CA ILE A 119 -8.53 -5.89 36.01
C ILE A 119 -7.77 -6.56 37.17
N GLY A 120 -6.49 -6.22 37.33
CA GLY A 120 -5.59 -6.80 38.33
C GLY A 120 -4.53 -7.75 37.78
N ASP A 121 -4.60 -8.13 36.50
CA ASP A 121 -3.59 -9.01 35.89
C ASP A 121 -2.26 -8.27 35.69
N LEU A 122 -1.16 -8.94 36.05
CA LEU A 122 0.19 -8.44 35.80
C LEU A 122 0.58 -8.74 34.35
N VAL A 123 0.81 -7.68 33.57
CA VAL A 123 1.20 -7.78 32.16
C VAL A 123 2.60 -7.22 31.93
N LEU A 124 3.37 -7.88 31.07
CA LEU A 124 4.69 -7.41 30.66
C LEU A 124 4.54 -6.39 29.54
N VAL A 125 5.10 -5.20 29.74
CA VAL A 125 5.11 -4.13 28.75
C VAL A 125 6.48 -4.09 28.08
N SER A 126 6.52 -4.17 26.76
CA SER A 126 7.77 -4.03 26.00
C SER A 126 8.31 -2.61 26.15
N THR A 127 9.50 -2.46 26.76
CA THR A 127 10.13 -1.16 27.04
C THR A 127 10.87 -0.56 25.85
N LEU A 128 10.94 -1.27 24.71
CA LEU A 128 11.70 -0.87 23.51
C LEU A 128 11.32 0.53 22.99
N ASN A 129 10.04 0.89 23.05
CA ASN A 129 9.55 2.19 22.60
C ASN A 129 9.28 3.17 23.76
N PHE A 130 9.43 2.74 25.00
CA PHE A 130 9.27 3.62 26.16
C PHE A 130 10.60 4.24 26.53
N LYS A 131 11.04 5.23 25.75
CA LYS A 131 12.20 6.06 26.11
C LYS A 131 11.94 6.96 27.33
N ASN A 132 10.71 7.01 27.84
CA ASN A 132 10.29 7.98 28.86
C ASN A 132 9.22 7.45 29.86
N ILE A 133 9.37 6.22 30.37
CA ILE A 133 8.49 5.72 31.48
C ILE A 133 8.57 6.64 32.71
N ARG A 134 9.68 7.37 32.85
CA ARG A 134 9.96 8.24 34.00
C ARG A 134 9.41 9.67 33.88
N GLY A 135 8.65 9.99 32.82
CA GLY A 135 8.14 11.34 32.56
C GLY A 135 9.27 12.39 32.37
N PRO A 136 8.95 13.61 31.92
CA PRO A 136 9.94 14.69 31.91
C PRO A 136 10.46 14.92 33.34
N LYS A 137 11.78 15.11 33.51
CA LYS A 137 12.44 15.37 34.81
C LYS A 137 11.75 16.46 35.66
N LYS A 138 11.02 17.37 35.02
CA LYS A 138 10.29 18.48 35.64
C LYS A 138 9.00 18.06 36.39
N LEU A 139 8.48 16.86 36.15
CA LEU A 139 7.26 16.31 36.77
C LEU A 139 7.57 15.21 37.82
N LYS A 140 8.83 15.06 38.25
CA LYS A 140 9.18 14.14 39.33
C LYS A 140 9.09 14.85 40.67
N ASP A 141 8.34 14.28 41.61
CA ASP A 141 8.41 14.71 43.01
C ASP A 141 9.83 14.51 43.54
N SER A 142 10.32 15.51 44.27
CA SER A 142 11.70 15.62 44.75
C SER A 142 11.92 14.96 46.11
N PHE A 143 11.27 13.83 46.37
CA PHE A 143 11.44 13.05 47.60
C PHE A 143 12.02 11.67 47.32
#